data_AF-A0AA96QRQ6-F1
#
_entry.id   AF-A0AA96QRQ6-F1
#
_cell.length_a   1.000
_cell.length_b   1.000
_cell.length_c   1.000
_cell.angle_alpha   90.00
_cell.angle_beta   90.00
_cell.angle_gamma   90.00
#
_symmetry.space_group_name_H-M   'P 1'
#
loop_
_entity.id
_entity.type
_entity.pdbx_description
1 polymer ?
#
loop_
_entity_poly.entity_id
_entity_poly.type
_entity_poly.pdbx_seq_one_letter_code
_entity_poly.pdbx_strand_id
1 'polypeptide(L)' 'MTMSKGFTLELDAEAAGLLAGTLLAGDSCAVQVRHGASGTLLLCALPGERGHGMRLQLRLPDAPTD' A
#
# COMPACT_ATOMS: atom_id res chain seq x y z
N MET A 1 7.61 7.17 25.58
CA MET A 1 8.35 6.64 24.41
C MET A 1 7.43 5.69 23.67
N THR A 2 6.85 6.10 22.53
CA THR A 2 6.11 5.21 21.64
C THR A 2 7.13 4.39 20.85
N MET A 3 7.22 3.08 21.10
CA MET A 3 7.96 2.18 20.21
C MET A 3 7.21 2.11 18.89
N SER A 4 7.76 2.72 17.84
CA SER A 4 7.29 2.54 16.47
C SER A 4 7.57 1.08 16.09
N LYS A 5 6.55 0.22 16.07
CA LYS A 5 6.67 -1.10 15.46
C LYS A 5 6.67 -0.94 13.95
N GLY A 6 7.71 -1.44 13.29
CA GLY A 6 7.75 -1.53 11.83
C GLY A 6 6.68 -2.49 11.31
N PHE A 7 6.17 -2.22 10.12
CA PHE A 7 5.19 -3.07 9.43
C PHE A 7 5.76 -3.44 8.06
N THR A 8 5.89 -4.73 7.78
CA THR A 8 6.50 -5.23 6.54
C THR A 8 5.43 -5.79 5.62
N LEU A 9 5.46 -5.38 4.36
CA LEU A 9 4.57 -5.87 3.30
C LEU A 9 5.37 -6.57 2.24
N GLU A 10 4.87 -7.70 1.78
CA GLU A 10 5.44 -8.44 0.66
C GLU A 10 4.66 -8.10 -0.62
N LEU A 11 5.40 -7.80 -1.69
CA LEU A 11 4.87 -7.60 -3.03
C LEU A 11 5.57 -8.58 -3.98
N ASP A 12 4.86 -9.04 -5.01
CA ASP A 12 5.52 -9.63 -6.17
C ASP A 12 6.28 -8.56 -6.97
N ALA A 13 7.14 -9.01 -7.88
CA ALA A 13 8.01 -8.11 -8.64
C ALA A 13 7.22 -7.19 -9.60
N GLU A 14 6.10 -7.65 -10.13
CA GLU A 14 5.25 -6.89 -11.06
C GLU A 14 4.54 -5.76 -10.31
N ALA A 15 3.90 -6.07 -9.19
CA ALA A 15 3.28 -5.13 -8.29
C ALA A 15 4.28 -4.11 -7.72
N ALA A 16 5.49 -4.55 -7.38
CA ALA A 16 6.57 -3.66 -6.93
C ALA A 16 7.00 -2.68 -8.04
N GLY A 17 7.13 -3.16 -9.28
CA GLY A 17 7.45 -2.33 -10.43
C GLY A 17 6.36 -1.31 -10.74
N LEU A 18 5.10 -1.75 -10.74
CA LEU A 18 3.94 -0.87 -10.95
C LEU A 18 3.88 0.21 -9.88
N LEU A 19 3.98 -0.17 -8.59
CA LEU A 19 3.98 0.78 -7.48
C LEU A 19 5.11 1.81 -7.62
N ALA A 20 6.33 1.35 -7.88
CA ALA A 20 7.48 2.25 -8.04
C ALA A 20 7.29 3.22 -9.21
N GLY A 21 6.83 2.72 -10.36
CA GLY A 21 6.54 3.54 -11.53
C GLY A 21 5.46 4.58 -11.27
N THR A 22 4.34 4.17 -10.67
CA THR A 22 3.25 5.08 -10.32
C THR A 22 3.69 6.14 -9.32
N LEU A 23 4.46 5.77 -8.29
CA LEU A 23 4.95 6.72 -7.29
C LEU A 23 5.89 7.78 -7.91
N LEU A 24 6.72 7.38 -8.86
CA LEU A 24 7.60 8.30 -9.59
C LEU A 24 6.82 9.19 -10.58
N ALA A 25 5.76 8.67 -11.19
CA ALA A 25 4.89 9.42 -12.09
C ALA A 25 3.97 10.41 -11.36
N GLY A 26 3.69 10.17 -10.07
CA GLY A 26 2.70 10.93 -9.31
C GLY A 26 1.25 10.53 -9.59
N ASP A 27 1.05 9.34 -10.15
CA ASP A 27 -0.27 8.81 -10.52
C ASP A 27 -0.91 8.01 -9.36
N SER A 28 -2.14 7.55 -9.55
CA SER A 28 -2.80 6.65 -8.60
C SER A 28 -2.70 5.19 -9.05
N CYS A 29 -2.50 4.29 -8.09
CA CYS A 29 -2.60 2.84 -8.32
C CYS A 29 -3.07 2.11 -7.07
N ALA A 30 -3.47 0.86 -7.24
CA ALA A 30 -3.71 -0.06 -6.16
C ALA A 30 -3.03 -1.39 -6.48
N VAL A 31 -2.20 -1.88 -5.57
CA VAL A 31 -1.50 -3.14 -5.71
C VAL A 31 -1.83 -4.07 -4.56
N GLN A 32 -1.88 -5.36 -4.86
CA GLN A 32 -2.10 -6.38 -3.85
C GLN A 32 -0.80 -6.63 -3.08
N VAL A 33 -0.89 -6.69 -1.75
CA VAL A 33 0.27 -6.90 -0.87
C VAL A 33 -0.05 -7.96 0.18
N ARG A 34 0.94 -8.69 0.65
CA ARG A 34 0.77 -9.70 1.72
C ARG A 34 1.34 -9.19 3.03
N HIS A 35 0.63 -9.44 4.13
CA HIS A 35 1.10 -9.15 5.47
C HIS A 35 1.23 -10.45 6.27
N GLY A 36 2.37 -11.14 6.12
CA GLY A 36 2.66 -12.39 6.83
C GLY A 36 1.49 -13.40 6.80
N ALA A 37 1.08 -13.87 7.97
CA ALA A 37 -0.06 -14.78 8.13
C ALA A 37 -1.44 -14.08 8.10
N SER A 38 -1.49 -12.75 8.12
CA SER A 38 -2.74 -11.97 8.09
C SER A 38 -3.40 -11.95 6.71
N GLY A 39 -2.76 -12.54 5.71
CA GLY A 39 -3.29 -12.68 4.37
C GLY A 39 -3.01 -11.47 3.50
N THR A 40 -3.96 -11.20 2.60
CA THR A 40 -3.75 -10.30 1.48
C THR A 40 -4.51 -8.99 1.67
N LEU A 41 -3.82 -7.88 1.45
CA LEU A 41 -4.30 -6.51 1.61
C LEU A 41 -4.14 -5.77 0.27
N LEU A 42 -4.72 -4.57 0.19
CA LEU A 42 -4.54 -3.67 -0.94
C LEU A 42 -3.76 -2.44 -0.48
N LEU A 43 -2.64 -2.14 -1.13
CA LEU A 43 -1.90 -0.88 -0.94
C LEU A 43 -2.26 0.08 -2.08
N CYS A 44 -2.90 1.19 -1.73
CA CYS A 44 -3.24 2.26 -2.66
C CYS A 44 -2.19 3.37 -2.59
N ALA A 45 -1.63 3.74 -3.74
CA ALA A 45 -0.88 4.98 -3.90
C ALA A 45 -1.83 6.04 -4.49
N LEU A 46 -1.91 7.19 -3.83
CA LEU A 46 -2.76 8.31 -4.21
C LEU A 46 -1.92 9.59 -4.25
N PRO A 47 -2.20 10.52 -5.17
CA PRO A 47 -1.63 11.86 -5.11
C PRO A 47 -1.92 12.50 -3.75
N GLY A 48 -0.90 13.08 -3.13
CA GLY A 48 -1.06 13.85 -1.90
C GLY A 48 -1.72 15.20 -2.17
N GLU A 49 -2.39 15.72 -1.15
CA GLU A 49 -3.00 17.05 -1.21
C GLU A 49 -1.91 18.13 -1.22
N ARG A 50 -2.13 19.23 -1.94
CA ARG A 50 -1.37 20.49 -1.82
C ARG A 50 0.17 20.34 -1.87
N GLY A 51 0.67 19.41 -2.68
CA GLY A 51 2.12 19.21 -2.86
C GLY A 51 2.80 18.39 -1.77
N HIS A 52 2.05 17.69 -0.91
CA HIS A 52 2.60 16.83 0.14
C HIS A 52 3.10 15.45 -0.35
N GLY A 53 3.53 15.35 -1.61
CA GLY A 53 4.05 14.10 -2.19
C GLY A 53 2.95 13.06 -2.44
N MET A 54 3.27 11.78 -2.24
CA MET A 54 2.33 10.66 -2.42
C MET A 54 1.76 10.20 -1.09
N ARG A 55 0.48 9.82 -1.07
CA ARG A 55 -0.19 9.18 0.06
C ARG A 55 -0.29 7.68 -0.18
N LEU A 56 0.19 6.90 0.78
CA LEU A 56 0.06 5.45 0.80
C LEU A 56 -1.04 5.04 1.79
N GLN A 57 -2.02 4.27 1.33
CA GLN A 57 -3.13 3.78 2.14
C GLN A 57 -3.20 2.26 2.07
N LEU A 58 -3.23 1.60 3.23
CA LEU A 58 -3.53 0.17 3.33
C LEU A 58 -5.02 -0.03 3.53
N ARG A 59 -5.64 -0.83 2.67
CA ARG A 59 -7.02 -1.28 2.79
C ARG A 59 -7.03 -2.76 3.15
N LEU A 60 -7.66 -3.04 4.27
CA LEU A 60 -7.98 -4.40 4.68
C LEU A 60 -9.17 -4.88 3.83
N PRO A 61 -9.22 -6.16 3.45
CA PRO A 61 -10.45 -6.73 2.91
C PRO A 61 -11.56 -6.55 3.95
N ASP A 62 -12.73 -6.13 3.51
CA ASP A 62 -13.90 -6.11 4.37
C ASP A 62 -14.09 -7.52 4.93
N ALA A 63 -14.23 -7.64 6.25
CA ALA A 63 -14.58 -8.91 6.85
C ALA A 63 -15.89 -9.38 6.19
N PRO A 64 -15.99 -10.63 5.72
CA PRO A 64 -17.25 -11.12 5.20
C PRO A 64 -18.30 -10.94 6.30
N THR A 65 -19.27 -10.07 6.07
CA THR A 65 -20.51 -10.06 6.84
C THR A 65 -21.19 -11.38 6.53
N ASP A 66 -21.23 -12.25 7.55
CA ASP A 66 -22.05 -13.47 7.58
C ASP A 66 -23.54 -13.14 7.33
#